data_AF-A0A8T3PBX9-F1
#
_entry.id   AF-A0A8T3PBX9-F1
#
_cell.length_a   1.000
_cell.length_b   1.000
_cell.length_c   1.000
_cell.angle_alpha   90.00
_cell.angle_beta   90.00
_cell.angle_gamma   90.00
#
_symmetry.space_group_name_H-M   'P 1'
#
loop_
_entity.id
_entity.type
_entity.pdbx_description
1 polymer ?
#
loop_
_entity_poly.entity_id
_entity_poly.type
_entity_poly.pdbx_seq_one_letter_code
_entity_poly.pdbx_strand_id
1 'polypeptide(L)'
;MSRDRGDASLVGPVSLDAWITLAVVVSVIVALARELLQPAVAVLGGTVVLFLLGVIDSRAAFSGFSNEAPIAVAALLVLARAVDTSG
;
A
#
# COMPACT_ATOMS: atom_id res chain seq x y z
N MET A 1 30.48 -28.88 -3.81
CA MET A 1 30.39 -28.76 -5.28
C MET A 1 28.93 -28.94 -5.68
N SER A 2 28.39 -27.98 -6.45
CA SER A 2 27.06 -27.97 -7.08
C SER A 2 25.82 -27.62 -6.23
N ARG A 3 25.75 -26.36 -5.76
CA ARG A 3 24.47 -25.65 -5.54
C ARG A 3 24.36 -24.49 -6.53
N ASP A 4 24.56 -24.81 -7.80
CA ASP A 4 24.44 -23.88 -8.92
C ASP A 4 23.17 -24.25 -9.70
N ARG A 5 22.02 -23.78 -9.21
CA ARG A 5 20.71 -24.08 -9.81
C ARG A 5 19.84 -22.82 -9.84
N GLY A 6 20.01 -22.04 -10.90
CA GLY A 6 18.85 -21.61 -11.71
C GLY A 6 18.16 -20.29 -11.36
N ASP A 7 18.89 -19.27 -10.93
CA ASP A 7 18.42 -17.89 -10.79
C ASP A 7 18.14 -17.18 -12.14
N ALA A 8 18.52 -17.78 -13.27
CA ALA A 8 18.42 -17.18 -14.60
C ALA A 8 17.17 -17.54 -15.44
N SER A 9 16.04 -17.98 -14.85
CA SER A 9 14.93 -18.55 -15.65
C SER A 9 13.55 -17.87 -15.63
N LEU A 10 13.22 -16.85 -14.80
CA LEU A 10 11.80 -16.60 -14.48
C LEU A 10 11.23 -15.19 -14.74
N VAL A 11 11.84 -14.34 -15.57
CA VAL A 11 11.14 -13.11 -16.02
C VAL A 11 10.42 -13.40 -17.33
N GLY A 12 9.27 -14.05 -17.22
CA GLY A 12 8.28 -14.03 -18.29
C GLY A 12 7.83 -12.58 -18.57
N PRO A 13 7.19 -12.30 -19.73
CA PRO A 13 6.63 -10.98 -19.98
C PRO A 13 5.70 -10.59 -18.83
N VAL A 14 6.01 -9.45 -18.21
CA VAL A 14 5.27 -8.90 -17.07
C VAL A 14 3.81 -8.69 -17.48
N SER A 15 2.85 -9.19 -16.68
CA SER A 15 1.43 -9.08 -17.02
C SER A 15 0.95 -7.63 -17.07
N LEU A 16 -0.10 -7.38 -17.83
CA LEU A 16 -0.72 -6.06 -17.92
C LEU A 16 -1.19 -5.57 -16.53
N ASP A 17 -1.73 -6.47 -15.71
CA ASP A 17 -2.16 -6.18 -14.32
C ASP A 17 -0.99 -5.71 -13.44
N ALA A 18 0.19 -6.29 -13.61
CA ALA A 18 1.39 -5.88 -12.89
C ALA A 18 1.85 -4.48 -13.31
N TRP A 19 1.76 -4.14 -14.60
CA TRP A 19 2.04 -2.80 -15.09
C TRP A 19 1.03 -1.77 -14.58
N ILE A 20 -0.27 -2.10 -14.55
CA ILE A 20 -1.30 -1.23 -13.96
C ILE A 20 -0.99 -0.99 -12.47
N THR A 21 -0.73 -2.07 -11.73
CA THR A 21 -0.40 -1.97 -10.30
C THR A 21 0.79 -1.04 -10.07
N LEU A 22 1.86 -1.24 -10.85
CA LEU A 22 3.06 -0.40 -10.77
C LEU A 22 2.75 1.07 -11.07
N ALA A 23 2.01 1.35 -12.14
CA ALA A 23 1.65 2.72 -12.53
C ALA A 23 0.84 3.42 -11.42
N VAL A 24 -0.13 2.72 -10.83
CA VAL A 24 -0.93 3.28 -9.72
C VAL A 24 -0.04 3.50 -8.49
N VAL A 25 0.78 2.53 -8.09
CA VAL A 25 1.69 2.68 -6.93
C VAL A 25 2.63 3.87 -7.11
N VAL A 26 3.26 3.99 -8.28
CA VAL A 26 4.13 5.14 -8.59
C VAL A 26 3.35 6.44 -8.52
N SER A 27 2.13 6.49 -9.05
CA SER A 27 1.30 7.70 -8.99
C SER A 27 0.95 8.10 -7.55
N VAL A 28 0.64 7.14 -6.67
CA VAL A 28 0.40 7.38 -5.24
C VAL A 28 1.67 7.91 -4.59
N ILE A 29 2.81 7.27 -4.81
CA ILE A 29 4.10 7.73 -4.25
C ILE A 29 4.42 9.15 -4.69
N VAL A 30 4.25 9.48 -5.98
CA VAL A 30 4.48 10.84 -6.50
C VAL A 30 3.51 11.83 -5.87
N ALA A 31 2.23 11.47 -5.72
CA ALA A 31 1.24 12.33 -5.10
C ALA A 31 1.58 12.63 -3.62
N LEU A 32 2.07 11.62 -2.89
CA LEU A 32 2.51 11.77 -1.50
C LEU A 32 3.81 12.58 -1.39
N ALA A 33 4.82 12.24 -2.20
CA ALA A 33 6.14 12.88 -2.16
C ALA A 33 6.09 14.37 -2.54
N ARG A 34 5.12 14.76 -3.35
CA ARG A 34 4.89 16.16 -3.75
C ARG A 34 3.73 16.81 -2.99
N GLU A 35 3.16 16.13 -2.01
CA GLU A 35 2.04 16.61 -1.17
C GLU A 35 0.81 17.07 -1.96
N LEU A 36 0.52 16.45 -3.12
CA LEU A 36 -0.63 16.82 -3.97
C LEU A 36 -1.97 16.50 -3.32
N LEU A 37 -2.01 15.50 -2.45
CA LEU A 37 -3.21 14.95 -1.84
C LEU A 37 -2.94 14.61 -0.37
N GLN A 38 -4.00 14.62 0.44
CA GLN A 38 -3.92 14.08 1.79
C GLN A 38 -3.53 12.59 1.73
N PRO A 39 -2.68 12.09 2.64
CA PRO A 39 -2.16 10.73 2.56
C PRO A 39 -3.25 9.65 2.48
N ALA A 40 -4.31 9.80 3.28
CA ALA A 40 -5.44 8.89 3.26
C ALA A 40 -6.16 8.87 1.91
N VAL A 41 -6.34 10.03 1.27
CA VAL A 41 -7.01 10.16 -0.03
C VAL A 41 -6.16 9.54 -1.14
N ALA A 42 -4.85 9.78 -1.14
CA ALA A 42 -3.96 9.22 -2.16
C ALA A 42 -3.92 7.68 -2.10
N VAL A 43 -3.74 7.13 -0.90
CA VAL A 43 -3.66 5.67 -0.71
C VAL A 43 -5.00 5.00 -1.00
N LEU A 44 -6.10 5.47 -0.41
CA LEU A 44 -7.42 4.90 -0.66
C LEU A 44 -7.86 5.07 -2.12
N GLY A 45 -7.56 6.23 -2.72
CA GLY A 45 -7.84 6.47 -4.13
C GLY A 45 -7.11 5.48 -5.04
N GLY A 46 -5.83 5.23 -4.80
CA GLY A 46 -5.07 4.21 -5.52
C GLY A 46 -5.66 2.80 -5.36
N THR A 47 -6.05 2.42 -4.14
CA THR A 47 -6.73 1.13 -3.88
C THR A 47 -8.06 1.03 -4.62
N VAL A 48 -8.89 2.08 -4.58
CA VAL A 48 -10.18 2.13 -5.29
C VAL A 48 -9.97 2.02 -6.80
N VAL A 49 -8.98 2.71 -7.36
CA VAL A 49 -8.63 2.59 -8.78
C VAL A 49 -8.28 1.15 -9.13
N LEU A 50 -7.38 0.50 -8.38
CA LEU A 50 -7.02 -0.90 -8.64
C LEU A 50 -8.20 -1.86 -8.51
N PHE A 51 -9.09 -1.62 -7.54
CA PHE A 51 -10.30 -2.41 -7.35
C PHE A 51 -11.28 -2.24 -8.51
N LEU A 52 -11.52 -1.01 -8.97
CA LEU A 52 -12.41 -0.73 -10.11
C LEU A 52 -11.86 -1.27 -11.43
N LEU A 53 -10.54 -1.30 -11.60
CA LEU A 53 -9.90 -1.94 -12.76
C LEU A 53 -9.88 -3.47 -12.66
N GLY A 54 -10.37 -4.06 -11.56
CA GLY A 54 -10.42 -5.51 -11.36
C GLY A 54 -9.06 -6.16 -11.12
N VAL A 55 -8.02 -5.36 -10.85
CA VAL A 55 -6.66 -5.84 -10.59
C VAL A 55 -6.57 -6.49 -9.21
N ILE A 56 -7.38 -6.02 -8.26
CA ILE A 56 -7.51 -6.56 -6.91
C ILE A 56 -8.97 -6.85 -6.58
N ASP A 57 -9.20 -7.85 -5.73
CA ASP A 57 -10.53 -8.14 -5.18
C ASP A 57 -10.80 -7.34 -3.90
N SER A 58 -12.02 -7.45 -3.36
CA SER A 58 -12.39 -6.75 -2.12
C SER A 58 -11.53 -7.20 -0.94
N ARG A 59 -11.07 -8.45 -0.91
CA ARG A 59 -10.25 -8.97 0.18
C ARG A 59 -8.89 -8.28 0.21
N ALA A 60 -8.26 -8.13 -0.95
CA ALA A 60 -7.00 -7.41 -1.13
C ALA A 60 -7.17 -5.90 -0.91
N ALA A 61 -8.30 -5.31 -1.32
CA ALA A 61 -8.57 -3.90 -1.08
C ALA A 61 -8.65 -3.55 0.42
N PHE A 62 -9.24 -4.44 1.24
CA PHE A 62 -9.38 -4.24 2.68
C PHE A 62 -8.23 -4.82 3.52
N SER A 63 -7.31 -5.58 2.93
CA SER A 63 -6.22 -6.23 3.68
C SER A 63 -5.29 -5.24 4.37
N GLY A 64 -5.18 -4.01 3.85
CA GLY A 64 -4.44 -2.92 4.48
C GLY A 64 -4.97 -2.54 5.86
N PHE A 65 -6.27 -2.72 6.13
CA PHE A 65 -6.88 -2.46 7.44
C PHE A 65 -6.67 -3.59 8.45
N SER A 66 -6.29 -4.78 8.00
CA SER A 66 -5.95 -5.92 8.86
C SER A 66 -4.52 -5.86 9.40
N ASN A 67 -3.78 -4.78 9.13
CA ASN A 67 -2.47 -4.53 9.69
C ASN A 67 -2.60 -4.03 11.14
N GLU A 68 -1.79 -4.58 12.05
CA GLU A 68 -1.74 -4.14 13.44
C GLU A 68 -1.19 -2.71 13.60
N ALA A 69 -0.33 -2.27 12.68
CA ALA A 69 0.38 -1.00 12.78
C ALA A 69 -0.57 0.23 12.84
N PRO A 70 -1.58 0.40 11.97
CA PRO A 70 -2.58 1.47 12.11
C PRO A 70 -3.29 1.49 13.48
N ILE A 71 -3.66 0.32 14.02
CA ILE A 71 -4.33 0.23 15.32
C ILE A 71 -3.38 0.67 16.44
N ALA A 72 -2.11 0.25 16.39
CA ALA A 72 -1.10 0.68 17.33
C ALA A 72 -0.90 2.21 17.31
N VAL A 73 -0.78 2.81 16.11
CA VAL A 73 -0.66 4.26 15.96
C VAL A 73 -1.90 4.98 16.48
N ALA A 74 -3.11 4.47 16.21
CA ALA A 74 -4.34 5.05 16.73
C ALA A 74 -4.38 5.03 18.27
N ALA A 75 -3.97 3.94 18.89
CA ALA A 75 -3.87 3.85 20.36
C ALA A 75 -2.85 4.86 20.92
N LEU A 76 -1.70 5.02 20.27
CA LEU A 76 -0.70 6.02 20.66
C LEU A 76 -1.22 7.45 20.52
N LEU A 77 -2.01 7.75 19.47
CA LEU A 77 -2.65 9.05 19.33
C LEU A 77 -3.65 9.30 20.47
N VAL A 78 -4.46 8.32 20.85
CA VAL A 78 -5.37 8.45 22.01
C VAL A 78 -4.60 8.71 23.30
N LEU A 79 -3.52 7.97 23.55
CA LEU A 79 -2.67 8.16 24.72
C LEU A 79 -2.02 9.55 24.74
N ALA A 80 -1.53 10.02 23.59
CA ALA A 80 -0.96 11.36 23.46
C ALA A 80 -1.98 12.44 23.84
N ARG A 81 -3.24 12.31 23.40
CA ARG A 81 -4.32 13.25 23.77
C ARG A 81 -4.67 13.18 25.26
N ALA A 82 -4.65 11.99 25.87
CA ALA A 82 -4.92 11.83 27.30
C ALA A 82 -3.86 12.53 28.15
N VAL A 83 -2.58 12.36 27.81
CA VAL A 83 -1.47 13.04 28.50
C VAL A 83 -1.58 14.57 28.33
N ASP A 84 -1.81 15.05 27.11
CA ASP A 84 -1.97 16.49 26.79
C ASP A 84 -3.12 17.17 27.56
N THR A 85 -4.20 16.42 27.87
CA THR A 85 -5.35 16.96 28.62
C THR A 85 -5.14 16.91 30.13
N SER A 86 -4.27 16.02 30.62
CA SER A 86 -4.02 15.80 32.06
C SER A 86 -2.89 16.65 32.65
N GLY A 87 -2.08 17.29 31.80
CA GLY A 87 -0.98 18.18 32.17
C GLY A 87 -1.31 19.64 31.90
#